data_AF-A0A924UL19-F1
#
_entry.id   AF-A0A924UL19-F1
#
_cell.length_a   1.000
_cell.length_b   1.000
_cell.length_c   1.000
_cell.angle_alpha   90.00
_cell.angle_beta   90.00
_cell.angle_gamma   90.00
#
_symmetry.space_group_name_H-M   'P 1'
#
loop_
_entity.id
_entity.type
_entity.pdbx_description
1 polymer ?
#
loop_
_entity_poly.entity_id
_entity_poly.type
_entity_poly.pdbx_seq_one_letter_code
_entity_poly.pdbx_strand_id
1 'polypeptide(L)'
;MKYLLIVLLFSFLAACDKNDPTPELSDDIYKDYVEEFEISNRELESTQKEYNKLLIEKTKAVPQTGQIKFVQKKIYDSERQINTLKQQKQFFEIKIELRRDLARQRALESQHGGRPWPDVAEIATYKSSIKFQRDKLAWDKNKGMKKNVPRGTSATGEAPKAAGH
;
A
#
# COMPACT_ATOMS: atom_id res chain seq x y z
N MET A 1 46.28 -38.24 23.35
CA MET A 1 45.83 -37.80 22.01
C MET A 1 44.31 -37.75 21.84
N LYS A 2 43.51 -38.68 22.40
CA LYS A 2 42.03 -38.64 22.29
C LYS A 2 41.36 -37.35 22.81
N TYR A 3 41.85 -36.78 23.91
CA TYR A 3 41.29 -35.54 24.47
C TYR A 3 41.59 -34.28 23.62
N LEU A 4 42.64 -34.31 22.79
CA LEU A 4 43.04 -33.17 21.97
C LEU A 4 42.10 -33.01 20.75
N LEU A 5 41.54 -34.11 20.25
CA LEU A 5 40.49 -34.11 19.22
C LEU A 5 39.15 -33.56 19.74
N ILE A 6 38.82 -33.83 21.00
CA ILE A 6 37.59 -33.30 21.62
C ILE A 6 37.70 -31.78 21.82
N VAL A 7 38.85 -31.29 22.30
CA VAL A 7 39.09 -29.84 22.43
C VAL A 7 39.04 -29.16 21.06
N LEU A 8 39.65 -29.74 20.02
CA LEU A 8 39.62 -29.16 18.67
C LEU A 8 38.20 -29.10 18.10
N LEU A 9 37.36 -30.11 18.36
CA LEU A 9 35.96 -30.14 17.90
C LEU A 9 35.10 -29.06 18.58
N PHE A 10 35.31 -28.81 19.87
CA PHE A 10 34.62 -27.73 20.59
C PHE A 10 35.07 -26.33 20.16
N SER A 11 36.33 -26.16 19.73
CA SER A 11 36.82 -24.89 19.17
C SER A 11 36.14 -24.50 17.87
N PHE A 12 35.78 -25.48 17.01
CA PHE A 12 35.05 -25.21 15.77
C PHE A 12 33.58 -24.86 15.99
N LEU A 13 32.97 -25.32 17.09
CA LEU A 13 31.58 -25.02 17.45
C LEU A 13 31.41 -23.58 17.99
N ALA A 14 32.46 -22.98 18.56
CA ALA A 14 32.43 -21.61 19.06
C ALA A 14 32.64 -20.52 17.99
N ALA A 15 32.95 -20.90 16.74
CA ALA A 15 33.28 -19.97 15.66
C ALA A 15 32.12 -19.72 14.67
N CYS A 16 30.91 -20.21 14.96
CA CYS A 16 29.76 -20.12 14.06
C CYS A 16 28.78 -19.01 14.44
N ASP A 17 29.29 -17.82 14.79
CA ASP A 17 28.46 -16.62 14.92
C ASP A 17 28.49 -15.86 13.58
N LYS A 18 27.82 -16.43 12.57
CA LYS A 18 27.80 -15.86 11.22
C LYS A 18 26.65 -14.87 11.13
N ASN A 19 26.97 -13.61 10.88
CA ASN A 19 25.99 -12.57 10.59
C ASN A 19 25.07 -12.99 9.44
N ASP A 20 23.77 -12.85 9.64
CA ASP A 20 22.78 -13.04 8.58
C ASP A 20 23.07 -12.04 7.45
N PRO A 21 23.36 -12.49 6.22
CA PRO A 21 23.63 -11.60 5.10
C PRO A 21 22.39 -10.82 4.63
N THR A 22 21.18 -11.25 5.01
CA THR A 22 19.91 -10.69 4.54
C THR A 22 18.87 -10.53 5.66
N PRO A 23 19.16 -9.73 6.72
CA PRO A 23 18.25 -9.56 7.84
C PRO A 23 16.90 -8.95 7.43
N GLU A 24 16.84 -8.21 6.31
CA GLU A 24 15.60 -7.64 5.76
C GLU A 24 14.50 -8.69 5.48
N LEU A 25 14.87 -9.94 5.18
CA LEU A 25 13.91 -11.00 4.89
C LEU A 25 13.20 -11.51 6.15
N SER A 26 13.71 -11.18 7.33
CA SER A 26 13.05 -11.49 8.60
C SER A 26 12.09 -10.38 9.06
N ASP A 27 12.15 -9.20 8.44
CA ASP A 27 11.38 -8.03 8.83
C ASP A 27 10.00 -8.00 8.18
N ASP A 28 8.95 -8.09 9.00
CA ASP A 28 7.56 -8.03 8.56
C ASP A 28 7.23 -6.71 7.83
N ILE A 29 7.81 -5.58 8.26
CA ILE A 29 7.53 -4.28 7.64
C ILE A 29 8.10 -4.23 6.21
N TYR A 30 9.28 -4.80 6.02
CA TYR A 30 9.90 -4.91 4.71
C TYR A 30 9.06 -5.76 3.76
N LYS A 31 8.58 -6.93 4.23
CA LYS A 31 7.71 -7.81 3.45
C LYS A 31 6.42 -7.12 3.02
N ASP A 32 5.78 -6.39 3.93
CA ASP A 32 4.56 -5.64 3.63
C ASP A 32 4.81 -4.60 2.53
N TYR A 33 5.93 -3.86 2.58
CA TYR A 33 6.25 -2.90 1.52
C TYR A 33 6.52 -3.58 0.16
N VAL A 34 7.19 -4.73 0.16
CA VAL A 34 7.40 -5.52 -1.06
C VAL A 34 6.07 -6.00 -1.63
N GLU A 35 5.16 -6.48 -0.79
CA GLU A 35 3.83 -6.90 -1.23
C GLU A 35 3.03 -5.73 -1.84
N GLU A 36 3.01 -4.57 -1.18
CA GLU A 36 2.31 -3.38 -1.66
C GLU A 36 2.93 -2.83 -2.97
N PHE A 37 4.25 -2.93 -3.13
CA PHE A 37 4.93 -2.64 -4.39
C PHE A 37 4.46 -3.56 -5.52
N GLU A 38 4.42 -4.87 -5.28
CA GLU A 38 3.97 -5.85 -6.27
C GLU A 38 2.48 -5.72 -6.62
N ILE A 39 1.64 -5.38 -5.65
CA ILE A 39 0.23 -5.03 -5.89
C ILE A 39 0.15 -3.81 -6.81
N SER A 40 0.86 -2.74 -6.47
CA SER A 40 0.87 -1.49 -7.24
C SER A 40 1.39 -1.72 -8.66
N ASN A 41 2.42 -2.55 -8.83
CA ASN A 41 2.99 -2.89 -10.14
C ASN A 41 1.99 -3.68 -11.00
N ARG A 42 1.33 -4.70 -10.43
CA ARG A 42 0.29 -5.46 -11.14
C ARG A 42 -0.90 -4.58 -11.54
N GLU A 43 -1.34 -3.71 -10.65
CA GLU A 43 -2.43 -2.78 -10.94
C GLU A 43 -2.05 -1.79 -12.05
N LEU A 44 -0.82 -1.25 -12.02
CA LEU A 44 -0.28 -0.39 -13.06
C LEU A 44 -0.28 -1.09 -14.43
N GLU A 45 0.22 -2.32 -14.50
CA GLU A 45 0.25 -3.10 -15.74
C GLU A 45 -1.15 -3.38 -16.27
N SER A 46 -2.10 -3.72 -15.40
CA SER A 46 -3.49 -3.96 -15.78
C SER A 46 -4.15 -2.69 -16.33
N THR A 47 -3.97 -1.56 -15.64
CA THR A 47 -4.52 -0.26 -16.04
C THR A 47 -3.91 0.22 -17.35
N GLN A 48 -2.60 -0.01 -17.57
CA GLN A 48 -1.94 0.34 -18.82
C GLN A 48 -2.49 -0.48 -20.00
N LYS A 49 -2.82 -1.75 -19.80
CA LYS A 49 -3.47 -2.59 -20.81
C LYS A 49 -4.88 -2.06 -21.14
N GLU A 50 -5.63 -1.63 -20.13
CA GLU A 50 -6.96 -1.02 -20.33
C GLU A 50 -6.87 0.32 -21.06
N TYR A 51 -5.93 1.18 -20.69
CA TYR A 51 -5.64 2.43 -21.38
C TYR A 51 -5.37 2.21 -22.86
N ASN A 52 -4.55 1.21 -23.21
CA ASN A 52 -4.26 0.87 -24.60
C ASN A 52 -5.51 0.41 -25.35
N LYS A 53 -6.41 -0.35 -24.70
CA LYS A 53 -7.71 -0.72 -25.29
C LYS A 53 -8.59 0.51 -25.53
N LEU A 54 -8.63 1.47 -24.61
CA LEU A 54 -9.38 2.72 -24.76
C LEU A 54 -8.84 3.58 -25.92
N LEU A 55 -7.52 3.60 -26.14
CA LEU A 55 -6.93 4.27 -27.30
C LEU A 55 -7.39 3.65 -28.63
N ILE A 56 -7.49 2.32 -28.68
CA ILE A 56 -8.02 1.61 -29.87
C ILE A 56 -9.53 1.86 -30.02
N GLU A 57 -10.28 1.93 -28.92
CA GLU A 57 -11.71 2.27 -28.95
C GLU A 57 -11.94 3.69 -29.50
N LYS A 58 -11.08 4.64 -29.12
CA LYS A 58 -11.14 6.03 -29.61
C LYS A 58 -10.99 6.12 -31.12
N THR A 59 -10.14 5.30 -31.74
CA THR A 59 -9.98 5.32 -33.21
C THR A 59 -11.17 4.72 -33.95
N LYS A 60 -11.95 3.85 -33.30
CA LYS A 60 -13.17 3.25 -33.83
C LYS A 60 -14.43 4.10 -33.58
N ALA A 61 -14.35 5.09 -32.69
CA ALA A 61 -15.49 5.92 -32.32
C ALA A 61 -15.89 6.85 -33.48
N VAL A 62 -17.21 6.95 -33.73
CA VAL A 62 -17.74 7.75 -34.84
C VAL A 62 -17.53 9.25 -34.58
N PRO A 63 -16.91 9.99 -35.52
CA PRO A 63 -16.72 11.44 -35.44
C PRO A 63 -18.00 12.20 -35.10
N GLN A 64 -17.88 13.31 -34.37
CA GLN A 64 -18.98 14.23 -34.03
C GLN A 64 -20.14 13.64 -33.22
N THR A 65 -19.97 12.45 -32.63
CA THR A 65 -20.93 11.87 -31.68
C THR A 65 -20.55 12.15 -30.23
N GLY A 66 -21.51 12.10 -29.31
CA GLY A 66 -21.26 12.18 -27.87
C GLY A 66 -20.34 11.06 -27.34
N GLN A 67 -20.25 9.93 -28.05
CA GLN A 67 -19.43 8.77 -27.69
C GLN A 67 -17.94 9.12 -27.60
N ILE A 68 -17.43 9.97 -28.50
CA ILE A 68 -16.03 10.41 -28.47
C ILE A 68 -15.70 11.12 -27.16
N LYS A 69 -16.60 11.98 -26.66
CA LYS A 69 -16.38 12.69 -25.39
C LYS A 69 -16.33 11.73 -24.21
N PHE A 70 -17.16 10.68 -24.21
CA PHE A 70 -17.12 9.65 -23.16
C PHE A 70 -15.82 8.84 -23.20
N VAL A 71 -15.38 8.41 -24.38
CA VAL A 71 -14.11 7.66 -24.52
C VAL A 71 -12.91 8.53 -24.13
N GLN A 72 -12.89 9.80 -24.56
CA GLN A 72 -11.85 10.76 -24.15
C GLN A 72 -11.80 10.95 -22.63
N LYS A 73 -12.96 11.06 -21.98
CA LYS A 73 -13.02 11.14 -20.51
C LYS A 73 -12.44 9.88 -19.87
N LYS A 74 -12.80 8.68 -20.33
CA LYS A 74 -12.23 7.42 -19.81
C LYS A 74 -10.71 7.36 -19.98
N ILE A 75 -10.19 7.82 -21.12
CA ILE A 75 -8.75 7.90 -21.37
C ILE A 75 -8.08 8.82 -20.36
N TYR A 76 -8.64 10.00 -20.13
CA TYR A 76 -8.12 10.96 -19.15
C TYR A 76 -8.15 10.41 -17.72
N ASP A 77 -9.27 9.79 -17.32
CA ASP A 77 -9.41 9.17 -16.00
C ASP A 77 -8.40 8.02 -15.81
N SER A 78 -8.19 7.20 -16.85
CA SER A 78 -7.20 6.11 -16.86
C SER A 78 -5.76 6.63 -16.80
N GLU A 79 -5.43 7.71 -17.53
CA GLU A 79 -4.11 8.35 -17.47
C GLU A 79 -3.81 8.90 -16.08
N ARG A 80 -4.80 9.55 -15.44
CA ARG A 80 -4.68 10.02 -14.05
C ARG A 80 -4.45 8.86 -13.08
N GLN A 81 -5.16 7.74 -13.26
CA GLN A 81 -4.96 6.55 -12.44
C GLN A 81 -3.55 5.97 -12.63
N ILE A 82 -3.08 5.86 -13.88
CA ILE A 82 -1.70 5.41 -14.19
C ILE A 82 -0.66 6.29 -13.48
N ASN A 83 -0.83 7.62 -13.53
CA ASN A 83 0.09 8.53 -12.86
C ASN A 83 0.10 8.34 -11.34
N THR A 84 -1.06 8.11 -10.74
CA THR A 84 -1.18 7.83 -9.31
C THR A 84 -0.48 6.51 -8.95
N LEU A 85 -0.71 5.45 -9.73
CA LEU A 85 -0.08 4.14 -9.52
C LEU A 85 1.44 4.19 -9.71
N LYS A 86 1.95 5.00 -10.65
CA LYS A 86 3.39 5.24 -10.80
C LYS A 86 4.00 5.90 -9.57
N GLN A 87 3.35 6.93 -9.04
CA GLN A 87 3.78 7.60 -7.81
C GLN A 87 3.79 6.64 -6.62
N GLN A 88 2.74 5.81 -6.50
CA GLN A 88 2.64 4.80 -5.45
C GLN A 88 3.75 3.73 -5.57
N LYS A 89 4.02 3.24 -6.78
CA LYS A 89 5.12 2.31 -7.05
C LYS A 89 6.47 2.92 -6.62
N GLN A 90 6.77 4.15 -7.06
CA GLN A 90 8.01 4.84 -6.69
C GLN A 90 8.13 5.07 -5.18
N PHE A 91 7.01 5.41 -4.52
CA PHE A 91 6.98 5.57 -3.07
C PHE A 91 7.39 4.27 -2.37
N PHE A 92 6.82 3.13 -2.76
CA PHE A 92 7.17 1.85 -2.14
C PHE A 92 8.58 1.39 -2.48
N GLU A 93 9.06 1.63 -3.70
CA GLU A 93 10.45 1.37 -4.09
C GLU A 93 11.43 2.08 -3.12
N ILE A 94 11.24 3.39 -2.90
CA ILE A 94 12.05 4.17 -1.95
C ILE A 94 11.92 3.61 -0.53
N LYS A 95 10.71 3.23 -0.09
CA LYS A 95 10.49 2.68 1.26
C LYS A 95 11.16 1.33 1.47
N ILE A 96 11.15 0.46 0.47
CA ILE A 96 11.82 -0.85 0.48
C ILE A 96 13.33 -0.65 0.65
N GLU A 97 13.94 0.26 -0.11
CA GLU A 97 15.37 0.54 -0.02
C GLU A 97 15.76 1.09 1.35
N LEU A 98 15.05 2.13 1.82
CA LEU A 98 15.29 2.71 3.13
C LEU A 98 15.11 1.69 4.26
N ARG A 99 14.09 0.83 4.17
CA ARG A 99 13.84 -0.19 5.20
C ARG A 99 14.89 -1.28 5.17
N ARG A 100 15.36 -1.69 3.99
CA ARG A 100 16.46 -2.65 3.85
C ARG A 100 17.73 -2.18 4.55
N ASP A 101 18.11 -0.93 4.32
CA ASP A 101 19.33 -0.38 4.92
C ASP A 101 19.19 -0.24 6.44
N LEU A 102 18.03 0.21 6.91
CA LEU A 102 17.71 0.28 8.34
C LEU A 102 17.69 -1.12 8.99
N ALA A 103 17.13 -2.12 8.33
CA ALA A 103 17.10 -3.49 8.83
C ALA A 103 18.51 -4.05 9.02
N ARG A 104 19.41 -3.81 8.05
CA ARG A 104 20.82 -4.19 8.15
C ARG A 104 21.53 -3.49 9.29
N GLN A 105 21.35 -2.18 9.43
CA GLN A 105 21.94 -1.41 10.53
C GLN A 105 21.49 -1.92 11.90
N ARG A 106 20.19 -2.13 12.08
CA ARG A 106 19.65 -2.60 13.36
C ARG A 106 20.00 -4.04 13.68
N ALA A 107 20.09 -4.91 12.67
CA ALA A 107 20.57 -6.27 12.87
C ALA A 107 22.01 -6.26 13.41
N LEU A 108 22.89 -5.42 12.83
CA LEU A 108 24.25 -5.23 13.33
C LEU A 108 24.28 -4.67 14.76
N GLU A 109 23.46 -3.66 15.06
CA GLU A 109 23.33 -3.12 16.42
C GLU A 109 22.89 -4.17 17.43
N SER A 110 21.93 -5.04 17.07
CA SER A 110 21.45 -6.13 17.93
C SER A 110 22.54 -7.14 18.27
N GLN A 111 23.50 -7.37 17.37
CA GLN A 111 24.62 -8.28 17.61
C GLN A 111 25.61 -7.73 18.63
N HIS A 112 25.76 -6.40 18.70
CA HIS A 112 26.64 -5.73 19.66
C HIS A 112 25.96 -5.44 21.01
N GLY A 113 24.89 -6.17 21.34
CA GLY A 113 24.14 -5.99 22.59
C GLY A 113 23.21 -4.77 22.59
N GLY A 114 22.88 -4.25 21.41
CA GLY A 114 21.94 -3.16 21.22
C GLY A 114 20.48 -3.60 21.32
N ARG A 115 19.62 -2.97 20.52
CA ARG A 115 18.18 -3.26 20.48
C ARG A 115 17.93 -4.68 19.94
N PRO A 116 16.96 -5.44 20.49
CA PRO A 116 16.59 -6.74 19.93
C PRO A 116 16.11 -6.61 18.49
N TRP A 117 16.63 -7.48 17.63
CA TRP A 117 16.19 -7.65 16.25
C TRP A 117 15.49 -9.01 16.07
N PRO A 118 14.25 -9.06 15.53
CA PRO A 118 13.38 -7.95 15.14
C PRO A 118 12.73 -7.20 16.32
N ASP A 119 12.43 -5.91 16.15
CA ASP A 119 11.75 -5.11 17.17
C ASP A 119 10.22 -5.33 17.16
N VAL A 120 9.74 -6.18 18.05
CA VAL A 120 8.33 -6.55 18.16
C VAL A 120 7.42 -5.35 18.46
N ALA A 121 7.92 -4.36 19.22
CA ALA A 121 7.13 -3.18 19.57
C ALA A 121 6.93 -2.26 18.36
N GLU A 122 7.98 -2.09 17.54
CA GLU A 122 7.87 -1.36 16.27
C GLU A 122 6.89 -2.04 15.32
N ILE A 123 7.00 -3.36 15.15
CA ILE A 123 6.11 -4.14 14.27
C ILE A 123 4.66 -3.99 14.72
N ALA A 124 4.38 -4.09 16.03
CA ALA A 124 3.04 -3.91 16.57
C ALA A 124 2.49 -2.49 16.29
N THR A 125 3.33 -1.47 16.49
CA THR A 125 2.98 -0.07 16.21
C THR A 125 2.67 0.13 14.74
N TYR A 126 3.50 -0.40 13.84
CA TYR A 126 3.29 -0.34 12.41
C TYR A 126 1.97 -1.01 12.01
N LYS A 127 1.74 -2.26 12.43
CA LYS A 127 0.50 -3.00 12.14
C LYS A 127 -0.74 -2.26 12.65
N SER A 128 -0.66 -1.63 13.82
CA SER A 128 -1.76 -0.82 14.35
C SER A 128 -2.06 0.41 13.48
N SER A 129 -1.03 1.07 12.95
CA SER A 129 -1.18 2.26 12.10
C SER A 129 -1.78 1.91 10.74
N ILE A 130 -1.32 0.81 10.12
CA ILE A 130 -1.89 0.29 8.87
C ILE A 130 -3.35 -0.12 9.06
N LYS A 131 -3.67 -0.81 10.15
CA LYS A 131 -5.04 -1.17 10.48
C LYS A 131 -5.94 0.06 10.58
N PHE A 132 -5.50 1.09 11.32
CA PHE A 132 -6.28 2.32 11.47
C PHE A 132 -6.50 3.03 10.13
N GLN A 133 -5.50 3.07 9.25
CA GLN A 133 -5.66 3.63 7.90
C GLN A 133 -6.68 2.85 7.08
N ARG A 134 -6.60 1.51 7.08
CA ARG A 134 -7.55 0.63 6.38
C ARG A 134 -8.97 0.79 6.93
N ASP A 135 -9.13 0.84 8.24
CA ASP A 135 -10.43 1.04 8.90
C ASP A 135 -11.02 2.41 8.56
N LYS A 136 -10.19 3.47 8.53
CA LYS A 136 -10.61 4.81 8.09
C LYS A 136 -11.10 4.80 6.64
N LEU A 137 -10.34 4.22 5.72
CA LEU A 137 -10.74 4.10 4.31
C LEU A 137 -12.05 3.31 4.15
N ALA A 138 -12.20 2.21 4.88
CA ALA A 138 -13.42 1.40 4.88
C ALA A 138 -14.62 2.21 5.42
N TRP A 139 -14.43 2.96 6.49
CA TRP A 139 -15.45 3.82 7.06
C TRP A 139 -15.84 4.96 6.12
N ASP A 140 -14.88 5.62 5.47
CA ASP A 140 -15.14 6.69 4.50
C ASP A 140 -15.95 6.17 3.30
N LYS A 141 -15.59 4.98 2.79
CA LYS A 141 -16.33 4.27 1.74
C LYS A 141 -17.79 4.00 2.15
N ASN A 142 -18.03 3.63 3.40
CA ASN A 142 -19.35 3.31 3.93
C ASN A 142 -20.18 4.56 4.32
N LYS A 143 -19.54 5.65 4.78
CA LYS A 143 -20.25 6.89 5.11
C LYS A 143 -20.82 7.60 3.88
N GLY A 144 -20.17 7.47 2.72
CA GLY A 144 -20.74 7.89 1.43
C GLY A 144 -22.04 7.15 1.04
N MET A 145 -22.35 6.01 1.69
CA MET A 145 -23.59 5.25 1.50
C MET A 145 -24.71 5.58 2.49
N LYS A 146 -24.55 6.58 3.38
CA LYS A 146 -25.72 7.15 4.09
C LYS A 146 -26.56 7.97 3.11
N LYS A 147 -27.33 7.27 2.28
CA LYS A 147 -28.29 7.78 1.29
C LYS A 147 -29.45 8.59 1.92
N ASN A 148 -29.58 8.55 3.25
CA ASN A 148 -30.59 9.25 4.05
C ASN A 148 -29.96 10.24 5.03
N VAL A 149 -29.12 11.17 4.57
CA VAL A 149 -28.99 12.45 5.28
C VAL A 149 -30.18 13.28 4.79
N PRO A 150 -31.16 13.63 5.65
CA PRO A 150 -32.25 14.51 5.24
C PRO A 150 -31.63 15.83 4.78
N ARG A 151 -31.58 16.05 3.47
CA ARG A 151 -31.37 17.39 2.93
C ARG A 151 -32.65 18.13 3.28
N GLY A 152 -32.60 18.92 4.35
CA GLY A 152 -33.72 19.71 4.82
C GLY A 152 -34.23 20.62 3.70
N THR A 153 -35.27 20.15 3.01
CA THR A 153 -36.42 20.83 2.39
C THR A 153 -37.19 19.77 1.57
N SER A 154 -37.55 18.65 2.19
CA SER A 154 -38.69 17.88 1.69
C SER A 154 -39.93 18.74 1.93
N ALA A 155 -40.37 19.40 0.86
CA ALA A 155 -41.60 20.18 0.77
C ALA A 155 -42.80 19.29 1.14
N THR A 156 -43.12 19.28 2.42
CA THR A 156 -44.31 18.68 3.01
C THR A 156 -44.59 19.50 4.27
N GLY A 157 -44.92 20.77 4.04
CA GLY A 157 -45.39 21.70 5.05
C GLY A 157 -46.46 22.54 4.36
N GLU A 158 -47.70 22.31 4.76
CA GLU A 158 -48.90 22.94 4.23
C GLU A 158 -48.73 24.46 4.11
N ALA A 159 -49.16 25.02 2.97
CA ALA A 159 -49.29 26.46 2.83
C ALA A 159 -50.29 26.97 3.89
N PRO A 160 -49.96 28.00 4.69
CA PRO A 160 -50.90 28.54 5.64
C PRO A 160 -52.09 29.14 4.89
N LYS A 161 -53.30 28.66 5.22
CA LYS A 161 -54.56 29.23 4.71
C LYS A 161 -54.61 30.71 5.07
N ALA A 162 -54.80 31.55 4.05
CA ALA A 162 -55.05 32.97 4.21
C ALA A 162 -56.27 33.17 5.14
N ALA A 163 -56.05 33.82 6.28
CA ALA A 163 -57.10 34.32 7.12
C ALA A 163 -57.75 35.50 6.39
N GLY A 164 -59.03 35.35 6.05
CA GLY A 164 -59.84 36.43 5.51
C GLY A 164 -60.07 37.51 6.55
N HIS A 165 -60.01 38.75 6.09
CA HIS A 165 -60.71 39.90 6.65
C HIS A 165 -61.31 40.70 5.50
#